data_AF-A0A382SDM3-F1
#
_entry.id   AF-A0A382SDM3-F1
#
_cell.length_a   1.000
_cell.length_b   1.000
_cell.length_c   1.000
_cell.angle_alpha   90.00
_cell.angle_beta   90.00
_cell.angle_gamma   90.00
#
_symmetry.space_group_name_H-M   'P 1'
#
loop_
_entity.id
_entity.type
_entity.pdbx_description
1 polymer ?
#
loop_
_entity_poly.entity_id
_entity_poly.type
_entity_poly.pdbx_seq_one_letter_code
_entity_poly.pdbx_strand_id
1 'polypeptide(L)' 'MANVQTQLELPVQGCVFAINDQVIPRGLWHQTVLNDGDHISLFQAIAGG' A
#
# COMPACT_ATOMS: atom_id res chain seq x y z
N MET A 1 -4.96 -3.70 -4.61
CA MET A 1 -3.54 -3.37 -4.29
C MET A 1 -2.51 -4.48 -4.59
N ALA A 2 -2.89 -5.76 -4.67
CA ALA A 2 -1.93 -6.86 -4.90
C ALA A 2 -1.06 -6.67 -6.17
N ASN A 3 -1.65 -6.16 -7.26
CA ASN A 3 -0.93 -5.93 -8.51
C ASN A 3 0.16 -4.87 -8.41
N VAL A 4 -0.11 -3.78 -7.67
CA VAL A 4 0.82 -2.66 -7.50
C VAL A 4 2.09 -3.11 -6.76
N GLN A 5 1.96 -3.97 -5.76
CA GLN A 5 3.12 -4.53 -5.04
C GLN A 5 4.01 -5.37 -5.95
N THR A 6 3.42 -6.22 -6.78
CA THR A 6 4.17 -7.08 -7.70
C THR A 6 4.82 -6.27 -8.81
N GLN A 7 4.12 -5.27 -9.36
CA GLN A 7 4.63 -4.44 -10.45
C GLN A 7 5.78 -3.51 -10.02
N LEU A 8 5.81 -3.11 -8.76
CA LEU A 8 6.81 -2.21 -8.19
C LEU A 8 7.86 -2.94 -7.33
N GLU A 9 7.84 -4.28 -7.33
CA GLU A 9 8.75 -5.14 -6.57
C GLU A 9 8.84 -4.75 -5.08
N LEU A 10 7.71 -4.34 -4.50
CA LEU A 10 7.68 -3.81 -3.14
C LEU A 10 7.72 -4.95 -2.11
N PRO A 11 8.48 -4.78 -1.01
CA PRO A 11 8.53 -5.78 0.03
C PRO A 11 7.16 -5.96 0.69
N VAL A 12 6.78 -7.22 0.91
CA VAL A 12 5.47 -7.60 1.48
C VAL A 12 5.40 -7.31 2.99
N GLN A 13 6.54 -7.25 3.66
CA GLN A 13 6.65 -6.92 5.09
C GLN A 13 7.12 -5.48 5.29
N GLY A 14 6.59 -4.86 6.34
CA GLY A 14 6.95 -3.48 6.71
C GLY A 14 6.32 -2.40 5.83
N CYS A 15 5.51 -2.74 4.82
CA CYS A 15 4.85 -1.74 3.98
C CYS A 15 3.44 -1.39 4.46
N VAL A 16 3.11 -0.10 4.40
CA VAL A 16 1.79 0.47 4.66
C VAL A 16 1.38 1.27 3.43
N PHE A 17 0.21 0.98 2.88
CA PHE A 17 -0.37 1.77 1.79
C PHE A 17 -1.40 2.73 2.34
N ALA A 18 -1.37 3.96 1.85
CA ALA A 18 -2.48 4.91 1.95
C ALA A 18 -2.99 5.27 0.55
N ILE A 19 -4.29 5.47 0.43
CA ILE A 19 -4.96 5.96 -0.79
C ILE A 19 -5.70 7.23 -0.39
N ASN A 20 -5.44 8.34 -1.08
CA ASN A 20 -6.04 9.65 -0.79
C ASN A 20 -5.96 9.99 0.71
N ASP A 21 -4.74 9.90 1.25
CA ASP A 21 -4.40 10.14 2.66
C ASP A 21 -5.01 9.17 3.69
N GLN A 22 -5.74 8.14 3.25
CA GLN A 22 -6.31 7.12 4.12
C GLN A 22 -5.51 5.82 4.11
N VAL A 23 -4.99 5.42 5.27
CA VAL A 23 -4.28 4.15 5.44
C VAL A 23 -5.21 2.96 5.22
N ILE A 24 -4.77 2.00 4.41
CA ILE A 24 -5.51 0.78 4.10
C ILE A 24 -4.93 -0.40 4.89
N PRO A 25 -5.72 -1.07 5.75
CA PRO A 25 -5.30 -2.27 6.45
C PRO A 25 -4.89 -3.40 5.50
N ARG A 26 -3.83 -4.14 5.85
CA ARG A 26 -3.28 -5.21 5.01
C ARG A 26 -4.30 -6.27 4.59
N GLY A 27 -5.22 -6.64 5.47
CA GLY A 27 -6.28 -7.62 5.16
C GLY A 27 -7.25 -7.15 4.05
N LEU A 28 -7.33 -5.84 3.80
CA LEU A 28 -8.24 -5.26 2.80
C LEU A 28 -7.55 -5.00 1.46
N TRP A 29 -6.23 -5.11 1.36
CA TRP A 29 -5.48 -4.79 0.14
C TRP A 29 -5.92 -5.54 -1.12
N HIS A 30 -6.41 -6.77 -0.97
CA HIS A 30 -6.93 -7.55 -2.08
C HIS A 30 -8.33 -7.12 -2.52
N GLN A 31 -9.10 -6.51 -1.60
CA GLN A 31 -10.45 -6.02 -1.84
C GLN A 31 -10.47 -4.55 -2.29
N THR A 32 -9.43 -3.78 -1.96
CA THR A 32 -9.31 -2.38 -2.36
C THR A 32 -8.96 -2.26 -3.84
N VAL A 33 -9.92 -1.72 -4.59
CA VAL A 33 -9.80 -1.32 -6.00
C VAL A 33 -9.22 0.10 -6.08
N LEU A 34 -8.31 0.31 -7.02
CA LEU A 34 -7.76 1.62 -7.34
C LEU A 34 -8.49 2.20 -8.54
N ASN A 35 -8.78 3.49 -8.49
CA ASN A 35 -9.39 4.23 -9.58
C ASN A 35 -8.35 5.14 -10.22
N ASP A 36 -8.63 5.55 -11.46
CA ASP A 36 -7.83 6.56 -12.11
C ASP A 36 -7.90 7.88 -11.33
N GLY A 37 -6.75 8.51 -11.10
CA GLY A 37 -6.62 9.72 -10.28
C GLY A 37 -6.44 9.48 -8.78
N ASP A 38 -6.46 8.24 -8.28
CA ASP A 38 -6.15 7.96 -6.88
C ASP A 38 -4.67 8.22 -6.55
N HIS A 39 -4.42 8.90 -5.43
CA HIS A 39 -3.08 9.16 -4.94
C HIS A 39 -2.66 8.07 -3.96
N ILE A 40 -1.59 7.34 -4.29
CA ILE A 40 -1.08 6.25 -3.48
C ILE A 40 0.18 6.70 -2.75
N SER A 41 0.20 6.57 -1.43
CA SER A 41 1.40 6.71 -0.62
C SER A 41 1.83 5.36 -0.08
N LEU A 42 3.12 5.06 -0.18
CA LEU A 42 3.74 3.90 0.43
C LEU A 42 4.66 4.36 1.55
N PHE A 43 4.43 3.84 2.75
CA PHE A 43 5.32 4.02 3.88
C PHE A 43 5.95 2.69 4.23
N GLN A 44 7.24 2.68 4.47
CA GLN A 44 7.90 1.56 5.09
C GLN A 44 8.03 1.84 6.59
N ALA A 45 7.71 0.86 7.42
CA ALA A 45 8.00 0.89 8.83
C ALA A 45 9.50 1.15 8.98
N ILE A 46 9.84 2.35 9.42
CA ILE A 46 11.20 2.68 9.81
C ILE A 46 11.35 1.98 11.15
N ALA A 47 12.14 0.91 11.20
CA ALA A 47 12.45 0.26 12.47
C ALA A 47 13.16 1.30 13.35
N GLY A 48 12.40 1.92 14.25
CA GLY A 48 12.89 2.80 15.30
C GLY A 48 13.01 1.99 16.57
N GLY A 49 14.22 1.51 16.85
CA GLY A 49 14.60 0.71 18.01
C GLY A 49 15.90 -0.03 17.79
#